data_AF-A0A9D3YFH2-F1
#
_entry.id   AF-A0A9D3YFH2-F1
#
_cell.length_a   1.000
_cell.length_b   1.000
_cell.length_c   1.000
_cell.angle_alpha   90.00
_cell.angle_beta   90.00
_cell.angle_gamma   90.00
#
_symmetry.space_group_name_H-M   'P 1'
#
loop_
_entity.id
_entity.type
_entity.pdbx_description
1 polymer ?
#
loop_
_entity_poly.entity_id
_entity_poly.type
_entity_poly.pdbx_seq_one_letter_code
_entity_poly.pdbx_strand_id
1 'polypeptide(L)'
;MTNRSGRIPPRNGSVAFIDSVGKRKGFRRTITRFAEKTSMVGVPYINRAKFWWAKLIWSILLLGAIAVMILHLWYLFDQWYSWPKQTNVELGFSALGFPQVTICNTNIMKKHRLETSNESQAWPLKKLAKDMNPENLVPDQFDSNYVPESGNSTSVSLVA
;
A
#
# COMPACT_ATOMS: atom_id res chain seq x y z
N MET A 1 17.04 62.28 6.48
CA MET A 1 15.89 63.14 6.86
C MET A 1 15.26 63.63 5.56
N THR A 2 13.97 63.57 5.27
CA THR A 2 12.75 63.03 5.91
C THR A 2 11.91 62.33 4.80
N ASN A 3 10.74 61.69 4.97
CA ASN A 3 9.92 61.30 6.12
C ASN A 3 9.18 59.97 5.77
N ARG A 4 8.71 59.19 6.76
CA ARG A 4 7.74 58.11 6.55
C ARG A 4 6.38 58.52 7.15
N SER A 5 5.48 59.08 6.34
CA SER A 5 4.09 59.29 6.77
C SER A 5 3.29 57.98 6.70
N GLY A 6 3.42 57.16 7.75
CA GLY A 6 2.60 55.96 7.93
C GLY A 6 1.18 56.34 8.31
N ARG A 7 0.23 56.21 7.37
CA ARG A 7 -1.20 56.47 7.63
C ARG A 7 -1.90 55.17 8.04
N ILE A 8 -2.02 54.94 9.35
CA ILE A 8 -2.78 53.83 9.92
C ILE A 8 -4.28 54.07 9.65
N PRO A 9 -5.03 53.13 9.03
CA PRO A 9 -6.47 53.27 8.87
C PRO A 9 -7.20 53.00 10.20
N PRO A 10 -8.31 53.71 10.49
CA PRO A 10 -9.04 53.52 11.73
C PRO A 10 -9.67 52.12 11.81
N ARG A 11 -9.45 51.45 12.94
CA ARG A 11 -9.97 50.12 13.25
C ARG A 11 -11.41 50.22 13.77
N ASN A 12 -12.41 50.23 12.88
CA ASN A 12 -13.78 49.94 13.29
C ASN A 12 -14.58 49.18 12.21
N GLY A 13 -15.45 48.28 12.64
CA GLY A 13 -15.97 47.18 11.82
C GLY A 13 -17.09 47.57 10.85
N SER A 14 -16.75 47.81 9.57
CA SER A 14 -17.62 47.55 8.40
C SER A 14 -16.82 47.83 7.12
N VAL A 15 -16.29 46.79 6.47
CA VAL A 15 -15.42 46.92 5.28
C VAL A 15 -16.24 47.19 4.00
N ALA A 16 -17.04 48.25 4.01
CA ALA A 16 -17.70 48.76 2.81
C ALA A 16 -16.65 49.48 1.94
N PHE A 17 -16.33 48.92 0.78
CA PHE A 17 -15.29 49.40 -0.14
C PHE A 17 -15.75 50.68 -0.90
N ILE A 18 -15.87 51.78 -0.16
CA ILE A 18 -16.17 53.12 -0.67
C ILE A 18 -14.85 53.73 -1.18
N ASP A 19 -14.86 54.34 -2.38
CA ASP A 19 -13.71 55.11 -2.88
C ASP A 19 -13.69 56.51 -2.28
N SER A 20 -12.56 57.22 -2.36
CA SER A 20 -12.33 58.56 -1.79
C SER A 20 -13.29 59.68 -2.26
N VAL A 21 -14.26 59.35 -3.11
CA VAL A 21 -15.29 60.24 -3.70
C VAL A 21 -16.70 59.81 -3.27
N GLY A 22 -16.83 59.00 -2.22
CA GLY A 22 -18.12 58.58 -1.63
C GLY A 22 -18.97 57.60 -2.47
N LYS A 23 -18.59 57.33 -3.72
CA LYS A 23 -19.30 56.35 -4.58
C LYS A 23 -18.97 54.91 -4.17
N ARG A 24 -20.01 54.08 -4.03
CA ARG A 24 -19.86 52.63 -3.87
C ARG A 24 -19.15 52.05 -5.09
N LYS A 25 -18.07 51.31 -4.90
CA LYS A 25 -17.40 50.61 -6.00
C LYS A 25 -18.29 49.45 -6.45
N GLY A 26 -18.71 49.49 -7.72
CA GLY A 26 -19.60 48.49 -8.29
C GLY A 26 -18.97 47.08 -8.24
N PHE A 27 -19.75 46.10 -7.77
CA PHE A 27 -19.32 44.71 -7.55
C PHE A 27 -18.55 44.10 -8.73
N ARG A 28 -18.98 44.40 -9.97
CA ARG A 28 -18.28 44.02 -11.22
C ARG A 28 -16.80 44.42 -11.24
N ARG A 29 -16.46 45.64 -10.81
CA ARG A 29 -15.08 46.17 -10.78
C ARG A 29 -14.22 45.46 -9.73
N THR A 30 -14.83 44.95 -8.66
CA THR A 30 -14.17 44.10 -7.66
C THR A 30 -13.91 42.70 -8.22
N ILE A 31 -14.90 42.08 -8.86
CA ILE A 31 -14.74 40.76 -9.52
C ILE A 31 -13.65 40.82 -10.59
N THR A 32 -13.66 41.81 -11.49
CA THR A 32 -12.63 41.95 -12.53
C THR A 32 -11.22 42.07 -11.92
N ARG A 33 -11.05 42.89 -10.86
CA ARG A 33 -9.76 43.01 -10.16
C ARG A 33 -9.32 41.73 -9.45
N PHE A 34 -10.25 40.92 -8.95
CA PHE A 34 -9.96 39.62 -8.38
C PHE A 34 -9.58 38.60 -9.47
N ALA A 35 -10.35 38.54 -10.55
CA ALA A 35 -10.12 37.67 -11.70
C ALA A 35 -8.76 37.94 -12.39
N GLU A 36 -8.25 39.16 -12.33
CA GLU A 36 -6.93 39.55 -12.85
C GLU A 36 -5.77 39.25 -11.90
N LYS A 37 -6.03 39.05 -10.60
CA LYS A 37 -5.01 38.86 -9.55
C LYS A 37 -4.98 37.49 -8.89
N THR A 38 -5.97 36.65 -9.17
CA THR A 38 -5.99 35.27 -8.68
C THR A 38 -4.93 34.41 -9.37
N SER A 39 -4.32 33.49 -8.62
CA SER A 39 -3.44 32.45 -9.16
C SER A 39 -4.21 31.38 -9.94
N MET A 40 -5.54 31.35 -9.85
CA MET A 40 -6.37 30.36 -10.55
C MET A 40 -6.46 30.66 -12.05
N VAL A 41 -5.63 29.95 -12.82
CA VAL A 41 -5.40 30.12 -14.28
C VAL A 41 -6.70 30.23 -15.10
N GLY A 42 -7.77 29.52 -14.74
CA GLY A 42 -9.05 29.54 -15.49
C GLY A 42 -9.85 30.84 -15.38
N VAL A 43 -9.77 31.60 -14.27
CA VAL A 43 -10.62 32.78 -14.02
C VAL A 43 -10.30 33.95 -14.97
N PRO A 44 -9.02 34.29 -15.26
CA PRO A 44 -8.68 35.29 -16.27
C PRO A 44 -9.34 35.04 -17.64
N TYR A 45 -9.43 33.79 -18.10
CA TYR A 45 -10.03 33.46 -19.40
C TYR A 45 -11.54 33.73 -19.44
N ILE A 46 -12.27 33.39 -18.38
CA ILE A 46 -13.71 33.69 -18.24
C ILE A 46 -13.95 35.22 -18.27
N ASN A 47 -13.09 35.99 -17.59
CA ASN A 47 -13.19 37.46 -17.57
C ASN A 47 -12.82 38.11 -18.91
N ARG A 48 -11.82 37.58 -19.63
CA ARG A 48 -11.34 38.10 -20.93
C ARG A 48 -12.20 37.69 -22.13
N ALA A 49 -12.97 36.61 -22.05
CA ALA A 49 -13.79 36.14 -23.18
C ALA A 49 -14.84 37.19 -23.61
N LYS A 50 -14.91 37.48 -24.93
CA LYS A 50 -15.83 38.48 -25.50
C LYS A 50 -17.25 37.93 -25.72
N PHE A 51 -17.36 36.67 -26.14
CA PHE A 51 -18.64 36.00 -26.43
C PHE A 51 -19.18 35.24 -25.21
N TRP A 52 -20.52 35.19 -25.07
CA TRP A 52 -21.14 34.49 -23.93
C TRP A 52 -20.95 32.97 -23.98
N TRP A 53 -21.06 32.35 -25.16
CA TRP A 53 -20.76 30.94 -25.37
C TRP A 53 -19.33 30.55 -24.95
N ALA A 54 -18.35 31.39 -25.27
CA ALA A 54 -16.97 31.19 -24.82
C ALA A 54 -16.85 31.24 -23.29
N LYS A 55 -17.59 32.12 -22.60
CA LYS A 55 -17.64 32.15 -21.13
C LYS A 55 -18.24 30.87 -20.55
N LEU A 56 -19.28 30.33 -21.17
CA LEU A 56 -19.88 29.06 -20.75
C LEU A 56 -18.87 27.91 -20.88
N ILE A 57 -18.17 27.79 -22.01
CA ILE A 57 -17.14 26.77 -22.21
C ILE A 57 -16.02 26.87 -21.16
N TRP A 58 -15.45 28.07 -20.95
CA TRP A 58 -14.42 28.26 -19.92
C TRP A 58 -14.93 28.00 -18.49
N SER A 59 -16.20 28.31 -18.21
CA SER A 59 -16.83 28.00 -16.92
C SER A 59 -17.05 26.49 -16.72
N ILE A 60 -17.45 25.76 -17.77
CA ILE A 60 -17.65 24.30 -17.71
C ILE A 60 -16.30 23.60 -17.52
N LEU A 61 -15.25 24.02 -18.24
CA LEU A 61 -13.90 23.49 -18.06
C LEU A 61 -13.37 23.71 -16.63
N LEU A 62 -13.58 24.91 -16.08
CA LEU A 62 -13.20 25.23 -14.71
C LEU A 62 -13.97 24.37 -13.68
N LEU A 63 -15.29 24.21 -13.86
CA LEU A 63 -16.13 23.38 -12.99
C LEU A 63 -15.75 21.89 -13.09
N GLY A 64 -15.44 21.39 -14.29
CA GLY A 64 -14.96 20.03 -14.50
C GLY A 64 -13.63 19.77 -13.79
N ALA A 65 -12.67 20.71 -13.90
CA ALA A 65 -11.40 20.61 -13.17
C ALA A 65 -11.59 20.59 -11.65
N ILE A 66 -12.50 21.43 -11.11
CA ILE A 66 -12.84 21.45 -9.68
C ILE A 66 -13.50 20.12 -9.26
N ALA A 67 -14.42 19.57 -10.06
CA ALA A 67 -15.06 18.29 -9.78
C ALA A 67 -14.04 17.13 -9.75
N VAL A 68 -13.15 17.04 -10.74
CA VAL A 68 -12.09 16.02 -10.79
C VAL A 68 -11.12 16.17 -9.60
N MET A 69 -10.78 17.40 -9.22
CA MET A 69 -9.96 17.68 -8.03
C MET A 69 -10.63 17.21 -6.73
N ILE A 70 -11.94 17.44 -6.57
CA ILE A 70 -12.71 16.97 -5.41
C ILE A 70 -12.74 15.44 -5.37
N LEU A 71 -12.94 14.77 -6.51
CA LEU A 71 -12.90 13.30 -6.58
C LEU A 71 -11.53 12.73 -6.20
N HIS A 72 -10.44 13.32 -6.70
CA HIS A 72 -9.07 12.93 -6.32
C HIS A 72 -8.79 13.17 -4.85
N LEU A 73 -9.27 14.29 -4.29
CA LEU A 73 -9.11 14.62 -2.88
C LEU A 73 -9.89 13.64 -1.98
N TRP A 74 -11.11 13.25 -2.38
CA TRP A 74 -11.89 12.25 -1.68
C TRP A 74 -11.21 10.87 -1.70
N TYR A 75 -10.72 10.43 -2.86
CA TYR A 75 -9.92 9.20 -2.98
C TYR A 75 -8.65 9.25 -2.12
N LEU A 76 -7.94 10.37 -2.10
CA LEU A 76 -6.74 10.54 -1.26
C LEU A 76 -7.06 10.45 0.23
N PHE A 77 -8.19 11.00 0.68
CA PHE A 77 -8.65 10.84 2.07
C PHE A 77 -9.02 9.39 2.40
N ASP A 78 -9.74 8.69 1.51
CA ASP A 78 -10.08 7.27 1.68
C ASP A 78 -8.81 6.39 1.81
N GLN A 79 -7.84 6.59 0.92
CA GLN A 79 -6.54 5.91 0.97
C GLN A 79 -5.71 6.28 2.21
N TRP A 80 -5.86 7.49 2.73
CA TRP A 80 -5.23 7.89 4.00
C TRP A 80 -5.89 7.21 5.21
N TYR A 81 -7.23 7.17 5.27
CA TYR A 81 -7.98 6.57 6.38
C TYR A 81 -7.98 5.04 6.39
N SER A 82 -7.60 4.38 5.29
CA SER A 82 -7.43 2.91 5.24
C SER A 82 -6.09 2.43 5.84
N TRP A 83 -5.19 3.34 6.25
CA TRP A 83 -3.88 3.03 6.87
C TRP A 83 -3.07 1.92 6.17
N PRO A 84 -2.87 1.99 4.84
CA PRO A 84 -2.14 0.96 4.11
C PRO A 84 -0.68 0.87 4.61
N LYS A 85 -0.32 -0.26 5.20
CA LYS A 85 1.05 -0.52 5.69
C LYS A 85 1.94 -0.95 4.53
N GLN A 86 2.72 -0.02 3.97
CA GLN A 86 3.70 -0.32 2.94
C GLN A 86 4.98 -0.89 3.58
N THR A 87 5.13 -2.21 3.56
CA THR A 87 6.36 -2.89 4.00
C THR A 87 7.43 -2.80 2.91
N ASN A 88 8.50 -2.03 3.14
CA ASN A 88 9.68 -2.10 2.30
C ASN A 88 10.56 -3.29 2.74
N VAL A 89 10.94 -4.15 1.80
CA VAL A 89 11.78 -5.33 2.05
C VAL A 89 13.15 -5.08 1.42
N GLU A 90 14.06 -4.52 2.21
CA GLU A 90 15.45 -4.32 1.79
C GLU A 90 16.29 -5.54 2.18
N LEU A 91 16.97 -6.16 1.20
CA LEU A 91 17.89 -7.26 1.45
C LEU A 91 19.24 -6.72 1.97
N GLY A 92 19.36 -6.64 3.29
CA GLY A 92 20.62 -6.32 3.95
C GLY A 92 21.58 -7.52 3.97
N PHE A 93 22.63 -7.49 3.15
CA PHE A 93 23.75 -8.46 3.20
C PHE A 93 24.65 -8.21 4.41
N SER A 94 24.12 -8.48 5.61
CA SER A 94 24.86 -8.47 6.87
C SER A 94 25.18 -9.90 7.31
N ALA A 95 26.18 -10.07 8.18
CA ALA A 95 26.54 -11.37 8.74
C ALA A 95 25.40 -11.87 9.63
N LEU A 96 24.50 -12.66 9.05
CA LEU A 96 23.31 -13.18 9.72
C LEU A 96 23.72 -14.29 10.70
N GLY A 97 23.11 -14.32 11.88
CA GLY A 97 23.34 -15.39 12.85
C GLY A 97 22.97 -16.75 12.24
N PHE A 98 23.85 -17.73 12.39
CA PHE A 98 23.60 -19.08 11.87
C PHE A 98 22.30 -19.64 12.49
N PRO A 99 21.33 -20.11 11.69
CA PRO A 99 20.04 -20.55 12.20
C PRO A 99 20.16 -21.87 12.98
N GLN A 100 19.18 -22.14 13.84
CA GLN A 100 19.10 -23.45 14.51
C GLN A 100 18.71 -24.54 13.49
N VAL A 101 19.71 -25.22 12.92
CA VAL A 101 19.49 -26.38 12.05
C VAL A 101 19.10 -27.58 12.90
N THR A 102 17.86 -28.03 12.76
CA THR A 102 17.36 -29.26 13.40
C THR A 102 17.31 -30.37 12.35
N ILE A 103 18.19 -31.38 12.48
CA ILE A 103 18.24 -32.53 11.58
C ILE A 103 17.47 -33.68 12.22
N CYS A 104 16.37 -34.09 11.60
CA CYS A 104 15.61 -35.27 12.00
C CYS A 104 16.00 -36.47 11.13
N ASN A 105 16.14 -37.64 11.75
CA ASN A 105 16.23 -38.89 11.00
C ASN A 105 14.88 -39.17 10.33
N THR A 106 14.87 -39.49 9.04
CA THR A 106 13.66 -39.89 8.30
C THR A 106 13.05 -41.18 8.84
N ASN A 107 13.87 -42.06 9.43
CA ASN A 107 13.37 -43.20 10.17
C ASN A 107 12.98 -42.80 11.61
N ILE A 108 11.66 -42.77 11.83
CA ILE A 108 10.99 -42.45 13.10
C ILE A 108 11.36 -43.46 14.22
N MET A 109 11.69 -44.71 13.89
CA MET A 109 11.91 -45.78 14.88
C MET A 109 13.14 -46.67 14.61
N LYS A 110 14.01 -46.80 15.60
CA LYS A 110 15.17 -47.71 15.55
C LYS A 110 14.71 -49.16 15.79
N LYS A 111 14.87 -50.06 14.80
CA LYS A 111 14.46 -51.48 14.87
C LYS A 111 14.90 -52.19 16.17
N HIS A 112 16.17 -52.10 16.53
CA HIS A 112 16.69 -52.70 17.77
C HIS A 112 15.99 -52.20 19.05
N ARG A 113 15.50 -50.94 19.08
CA ARG A 113 14.76 -50.41 20.25
C ARG A 113 13.36 -50.99 20.34
N LEU A 114 12.75 -51.33 19.20
CA LEU A 114 11.48 -52.06 19.17
C LEU A 114 11.70 -53.51 19.64
N GLU A 115 12.70 -54.21 19.11
CA GLU A 115 13.01 -55.59 19.48
C GLU A 115 13.30 -55.75 20.99
N THR A 116 14.21 -54.94 21.54
CA THR A 116 14.61 -55.00 22.96
C THR A 116 13.55 -54.45 23.94
N SER A 117 12.51 -53.76 23.46
CA SER A 117 11.47 -53.22 24.35
C SER A 117 10.57 -54.31 24.94
N ASN A 118 10.18 -54.15 26.21
CA ASN A 118 9.23 -55.05 26.86
C ASN A 118 7.88 -55.02 26.13
N GLU A 119 7.33 -56.20 25.84
CA GLU A 119 6.13 -56.34 25.01
C GLU A 119 4.92 -55.61 25.61
N SER A 120 4.75 -55.64 26.93
CA SER A 120 3.69 -54.92 27.65
C SER A 120 3.74 -53.40 27.52
N GLN A 121 4.91 -52.80 27.27
CA GLN A 121 5.09 -51.34 27.15
C GLN A 121 5.07 -50.86 25.70
N ALA A 122 5.44 -51.72 24.74
CA ALA A 122 5.59 -51.36 23.33
C ALA A 122 4.61 -52.10 22.40
N TRP A 123 3.61 -52.81 22.94
CA TRP A 123 2.65 -53.61 22.16
C TRP A 123 2.03 -52.89 20.95
N PRO A 124 1.65 -51.59 20.98
CA PRO A 124 1.00 -50.95 19.84
C PRO A 124 2.02 -50.73 18.71
N LEU A 125 3.24 -50.33 19.06
CA LEU A 125 4.32 -50.07 18.11
C LEU A 125 4.87 -51.37 17.51
N LYS A 126 4.99 -52.44 18.31
CA LYS A 126 5.37 -53.78 17.82
C LYS A 126 4.34 -54.33 16.83
N LYS A 127 3.04 -54.16 17.12
CA LYS A 127 1.97 -54.56 16.22
C LYS A 127 2.04 -53.79 14.90
N LEU A 128 2.04 -52.45 14.95
CA LEU A 128 2.13 -51.61 13.75
C LEU A 128 3.40 -51.88 12.92
N ALA A 129 4.54 -52.14 13.55
CA ALA A 129 5.78 -52.49 12.86
C ALA A 129 5.73 -53.86 12.16
N LYS A 130 4.91 -54.80 12.67
CA LYS A 130 4.67 -56.11 12.03
C LYS A 130 3.70 -55.98 10.86
N ASP A 131 2.65 -55.16 11.03
CA ASP A 131 1.61 -54.93 10.04
C ASP A 131 2.13 -54.10 8.85
N MET A 132 3.10 -53.20 9.05
CA MET A 132 3.78 -52.43 7.99
C MET A 132 5.06 -53.09 7.43
N ASN A 133 5.32 -54.36 7.73
CA ASN A 133 6.44 -55.08 7.11
C ASN A 133 6.12 -55.33 5.62
N PRO A 134 6.96 -54.95 4.64
CA PRO A 134 6.62 -55.05 3.20
C PRO A 134 6.37 -56.47 2.68
N GLU A 135 6.73 -57.49 3.46
CA GLU A 135 6.43 -58.91 3.19
C GLU A 135 5.00 -59.31 3.61
N ASN A 136 4.39 -58.55 4.53
CA ASN A 136 3.00 -58.70 4.99
C ASN A 136 2.04 -57.71 4.32
N LEU A 137 2.56 -56.69 3.64
CA LEU A 137 1.76 -55.80 2.82
C LEU A 137 1.25 -56.57 1.60
N VAL A 138 -0.08 -56.64 1.45
CA VAL A 138 -0.67 -56.89 0.13
C VAL A 138 -0.15 -55.78 -0.79
N PRO A 139 0.18 -56.05 -2.08
CA PRO A 139 0.48 -55.00 -3.03
C PRO A 139 -0.79 -54.18 -3.29
N ASP A 140 -1.02 -53.20 -2.42
CA ASP A 140 -2.03 -52.16 -2.59
C ASP A 140 -1.82 -51.55 -3.98
N GLN A 141 -2.92 -51.45 -4.72
CA GLN A 141 -2.92 -51.05 -6.12
C GLN A 141 -2.15 -49.73 -6.26
N PHE A 142 -0.99 -49.78 -6.93
CA PHE A 142 -0.24 -48.58 -7.30
C PHE A 142 -1.19 -47.63 -8.02
N ASP A 143 -1.36 -46.44 -7.46
CA ASP A 143 -1.93 -45.34 -8.22
C ASP A 143 -1.00 -45.14 -9.43
N SER A 144 -1.55 -45.27 -10.65
CA SER A 144 -0.79 -45.47 -11.90
C SER A 144 0.07 -44.27 -12.32
N ASN A 145 0.18 -43.26 -11.46
CA ASN A 145 0.80 -41.97 -11.67
C ASN A 145 2.06 -41.73 -10.81
N TYR A 146 2.48 -42.70 -9.98
CA TYR A 146 3.74 -42.58 -9.24
C TYR A 146 4.94 -42.78 -10.17
N VAL A 147 5.54 -41.68 -10.63
CA VAL A 147 6.87 -41.68 -11.26
C VAL A 147 7.91 -41.76 -10.14
N PRO A 148 8.69 -42.85 -10.02
CA PRO A 148 9.83 -42.85 -9.10
C PRO A 148 10.89 -41.90 -9.64
N GLU A 149 11.00 -40.72 -9.02
CA GLU A 149 12.06 -39.78 -9.34
C GLU A 149 13.41 -40.46 -9.04
N SER A 150 14.20 -40.68 -10.08
CA SER A 150 15.47 -41.38 -9.99
C SER A 150 16.47 -40.51 -9.25
N GLY A 151 16.48 -40.64 -7.92
CA GLY A 151 17.39 -39.98 -7.01
C GLY A 151 18.84 -40.40 -7.27
N ASN A 152 19.45 -39.78 -8.28
CA ASN A 152 20.89 -39.81 -8.47
C ASN A 152 21.49 -39.26 -7.18
N SER A 153 22.08 -40.15 -6.38
CA SER A 153 22.62 -39.82 -5.07
C SER A 153 23.93 -39.06 -5.23
N THR A 154 23.81 -37.80 -5.65
CA THR A 154 24.88 -36.82 -5.50
C THR A 154 25.09 -36.64 -4.01
N SER A 155 26.16 -37.28 -3.52
CA SER A 155 26.67 -37.07 -2.17
C SER A 155 26.91 -35.57 -1.97
N VAL A 156 26.00 -34.91 -1.23
CA VAL A 156 26.22 -33.54 -0.75
C VAL A 156 27.29 -33.63 0.33
N SER A 157 28.54 -33.65 -0.11
CA SER A 157 29.70 -33.50 0.76
C SER A 157 29.63 -32.14 1.41
N LEU A 158 29.26 -32.12 2.69
CA LEU A 158 29.53 -30.98 3.58
C LEU A 158 31.05 -30.89 3.75
N VAL A 159 31.69 -30.13 2.86
CA VAL A 159 33.05 -29.64 3.06
C VAL A 159 32.94 -28.51 4.09
N ALA A 160 33.59 -28.72 5.24
CA ALA A 160 33.83 -27.72 6.27
C ALA A 160 35.15 -26.98 5.99
#